data_AF-A0A562S3X3-F1
#
_entry.id   AF-A0A562S3X3-F1
#
_cell.length_a   1.000
_cell.length_b   1.000
_cell.length_c   1.000
_cell.angle_alpha   90.00
_cell.angle_beta   90.00
_cell.angle_gamma   90.00
#
_symmetry.space_group_name_H-M   'P 1'
#
loop_
_entity.id
_entity.type
_entity.pdbx_description
1 polymer ?
#
loop_
_entity_poly.entity_id
_entity_poly.type
_entity_poly.pdbx_seq_one_letter_code
_entity_poly.pdbx_strand_id
1 'polypeptide(L)'
;MISGVSSAVLPHLRPASTSTSNATSGLQPVVEDTTQAATGGFRIDGSQVKPLTGAKLISAADDPFLHDLMAMHWLMAHDTGAAQPGVSDDAPENIYAQVKVDGKVVATLYNGGSSTMTNAAASEIGKLEDPPGLSGPDLAQWRADQYAERLGGTVEKAPTAITQSQWTPREGRSTTYSREQLDAAFQAMLAEGQRATAQQQARYLASRAQAGTSADLSA
;
A
#
# COMPACT_ATOMS: atom_id res chain seq x y z
N MET A 1 28.95 59.94 -3.01
CA MET A 1 27.74 60.59 -2.46
C MET A 1 26.76 59.49 -2.06
N ILE A 2 26.22 59.60 -0.83
CA ILE A 2 25.12 58.88 -0.15
C ILE A 2 25.21 57.33 -0.13
N SER A 3 25.54 56.63 0.97
CA SER A 3 24.96 56.53 2.34
C SER A 3 23.53 56.01 2.39
N GLY A 4 23.34 54.86 3.06
CA GLY A 4 22.03 54.31 3.43
C GLY A 4 22.13 52.91 4.05
N VAL A 5 22.59 52.84 5.31
CA VAL A 5 22.63 51.64 6.16
C VAL A 5 21.26 51.47 6.85
N SER A 6 20.76 50.25 7.03
CA SER A 6 20.21 49.75 8.32
C SER A 6 19.68 48.32 8.24
N SER A 7 20.20 47.48 9.13
CA SER A 7 19.72 46.16 9.50
C SER A 7 18.53 46.25 10.45
N ALA A 8 17.64 45.26 10.43
CA ALA A 8 16.72 44.96 11.53
C ALA A 8 16.47 43.45 11.66
N VAL A 9 16.24 43.05 12.91
CA VAL A 9 16.30 41.70 13.51
C VAL A 9 15.00 40.89 13.31
N LEU A 10 15.15 39.56 13.31
CA LEU A 10 14.16 38.45 13.39
C LEU A 10 13.00 38.67 14.41
N PRO A 11 11.80 38.06 14.23
CA PRO A 11 11.62 36.62 14.51
C PRO A 11 10.68 35.83 13.58
N HIS A 12 10.96 34.53 13.51
CA HIS A 12 10.02 33.48 13.09
C HIS A 12 8.71 33.54 13.88
N LEU A 13 7.58 33.72 13.19
CA LEU A 13 6.27 33.30 13.69
C LEU A 13 5.51 32.57 12.59
N ARG A 14 5.35 31.27 12.84
CA ARG A 14 4.47 30.33 12.15
C ARG A 14 3.02 30.81 12.29
N PRO A 15 2.22 30.96 11.22
CA PRO A 15 0.79 31.14 11.38
C PRO A 15 0.21 29.87 11.99
N ALA A 16 -0.40 30.01 13.16
CA ALA A 16 -1.26 28.98 13.74
C ALA A 16 -2.51 28.85 12.88
N SER A 17 -2.71 27.69 12.25
CA SER A 17 -4.00 27.33 11.66
C SER A 17 -5.01 27.20 12.79
N THR A 18 -5.81 28.24 12.97
CA THR A 18 -6.99 28.20 13.84
C THR A 18 -8.06 27.39 13.13
N SER A 19 -8.44 26.27 13.74
CA SER A 19 -9.64 25.51 13.40
C SER A 19 -10.85 26.42 13.56
N THR A 20 -11.39 26.90 12.44
CA THR A 20 -12.69 27.57 12.40
C THR A 20 -13.75 26.51 12.24
N SER A 21 -14.38 26.17 13.36
CA SER A 21 -15.56 25.33 13.44
C SER A 21 -16.75 26.03 12.77
N ASN A 22 -17.10 25.63 11.55
CA ASN A 22 -18.42 25.91 10.98
C ASN A 22 -19.44 24.94 11.58
N ALA A 23 -19.90 25.25 12.79
CA ALA A 23 -21.08 24.61 13.37
C ALA A 23 -22.33 25.38 12.91
N THR A 24 -22.97 24.89 11.84
CA THR A 24 -24.42 25.07 11.66
C THR A 24 -24.95 23.87 10.90
N SER A 25 -25.30 22.83 11.64
CA SER A 25 -26.34 21.90 11.24
C SER A 25 -27.02 21.43 12.53
N GLY A 26 -28.27 21.84 12.70
CA GLY A 26 -29.02 21.66 13.92
C GLY A 26 -29.26 20.18 14.21
N LEU A 27 -28.57 19.67 15.22
CA LEU A 27 -28.96 18.49 15.98
C LEU A 27 -28.97 18.95 17.44
N GLN A 28 -30.16 19.29 17.94
CA GLN A 28 -30.34 19.54 19.36
C GLN A 28 -30.21 18.20 20.12
N PRO A 29 -29.36 18.11 21.14
CA PRO A 29 -29.44 17.02 22.10
C PRO A 29 -30.68 17.25 22.97
N VAL A 30 -31.58 16.26 23.00
CA VAL A 30 -32.57 16.16 24.09
C VAL A 30 -31.79 15.98 25.37
N VAL A 31 -31.95 16.93 26.30
CA VAL A 31 -31.38 16.84 27.65
C VAL A 31 -32.20 15.81 28.40
N GLU A 32 -31.55 14.75 28.88
CA GLU A 32 -32.14 13.71 29.71
C GLU A 32 -32.62 14.27 31.05
N ASP A 33 -33.69 13.69 31.61
CA ASP A 33 -33.75 13.52 33.06
C ASP A 33 -33.77 12.03 33.41
N THR A 34 -32.81 11.71 34.26
CA THR A 34 -32.64 10.56 35.15
C THR A 34 -32.31 9.16 34.59
N THR A 35 -31.03 8.81 34.76
CA THR A 35 -30.48 7.49 35.12
C THR A 35 -30.57 6.34 34.10
N GLN A 36 -29.51 6.18 33.31
CA GLN A 36 -28.75 4.91 33.19
C GLN A 36 -27.56 5.14 32.26
N ALA A 37 -26.39 4.63 32.65
CA ALA A 37 -25.19 4.64 31.81
C ALA A 37 -25.43 3.81 30.53
N ALA A 38 -25.89 4.47 29.46
CA ALA A 38 -26.08 3.85 28.17
C ALA A 38 -24.86 4.14 27.29
N THR A 39 -24.20 3.07 26.85
CA THR A 39 -23.22 3.07 25.77
C THR A 39 -23.91 3.62 24.52
N GLY A 40 -23.83 4.94 24.32
CA GLY A 40 -24.51 5.66 23.24
C GLY A 40 -23.87 5.38 21.88
N GLY A 41 -24.16 4.22 21.30
CA GLY A 41 -23.83 3.93 19.91
C GLY A 41 -24.63 4.83 18.98
N PHE A 42 -24.00 5.32 17.90
CA PHE A 42 -24.68 6.05 16.83
C PHE A 42 -25.85 5.20 16.31
N ARG A 43 -27.09 5.68 16.48
CA ARG A 43 -28.29 5.05 15.94
C ARG A 43 -28.68 5.77 14.67
N ILE A 44 -28.71 5.04 13.55
CA ILE A 44 -29.25 5.55 12.29
C ILE A 44 -30.78 5.45 12.38
N ASP A 45 -31.47 6.58 12.32
CA ASP A 45 -32.92 6.61 12.19
C ASP A 45 -33.31 6.22 10.75
N GLY A 46 -33.86 5.02 10.59
CA GLY A 46 -34.29 4.48 9.30
C GLY A 46 -35.38 5.33 8.61
N SER A 47 -36.10 6.16 9.36
CA SER A 47 -37.10 7.09 8.79
C SER A 47 -36.47 8.29 8.08
N GLN A 48 -35.20 8.59 8.36
CA GLN A 48 -34.43 9.67 7.74
C GLN A 48 -33.62 9.19 6.53
N VAL A 49 -33.59 7.88 6.27
CA VAL A 49 -32.89 7.32 5.11
C VAL A 49 -33.75 7.50 3.87
N LYS A 50 -33.35 8.43 3.00
CA LYS A 50 -34.03 8.63 1.71
C LYS A 50 -33.65 7.50 0.75
N PRO A 51 -34.62 6.71 0.25
CA PRO A 51 -34.32 5.65 -0.70
C PRO A 51 -33.80 6.28 -2.01
N LEU A 52 -32.71 5.76 -2.53
CA LEU A 52 -32.19 6.12 -3.86
C LEU A 52 -33.16 5.60 -4.91
N THR A 53 -34.15 6.42 -5.27
CA THR A 53 -35.14 6.10 -6.29
C THR A 53 -34.60 6.53 -7.65
N GLY A 54 -34.49 5.59 -8.60
CA GLY A 54 -34.01 5.86 -9.96
C GLY A 54 -32.49 5.77 -10.16
N ALA A 55 -31.72 5.39 -9.14
CA ALA A 55 -30.30 5.08 -9.32
C ALA A 55 -30.16 3.72 -10.00
N LYS A 56 -29.44 3.67 -11.13
CA LYS A 56 -29.01 2.39 -11.72
C LYS A 56 -27.90 1.83 -10.85
N LEU A 57 -28.19 0.74 -10.13
CA LEU A 57 -27.17 -0.01 -9.42
C LEU A 57 -26.14 -0.48 -10.46
N ILE A 58 -24.90 -0.02 -10.32
CA ILE A 58 -23.78 -0.55 -11.09
C ILE A 58 -23.38 -1.84 -10.39
N SER A 59 -23.66 -2.98 -11.01
CA SER A 59 -23.13 -4.25 -10.55
C SER A 59 -21.70 -4.37 -11.03
N ALA A 60 -20.79 -4.78 -10.13
CA ALA A 60 -19.42 -5.10 -10.53
C ALA A 60 -19.35 -6.25 -11.55
N ALA A 61 -20.42 -7.03 -11.69
CA ALA A 61 -20.53 -8.09 -12.69
C ALA A 61 -20.85 -7.57 -14.11
N ASP A 62 -21.40 -6.36 -14.23
CA ASP A 62 -21.85 -5.79 -15.53
C ASP A 62 -20.74 -4.97 -16.21
N ASP A 63 -19.65 -4.68 -15.49
CA ASP A 63 -18.47 -3.99 -16.00
C ASP A 63 -17.33 -5.03 -16.15
N PRO A 64 -16.94 -5.39 -17.39
CA PRO A 64 -15.91 -6.41 -17.62
C PRO A 64 -14.55 -6.06 -17.00
N PHE A 65 -14.19 -4.77 -16.94
CA PHE A 65 -12.91 -4.34 -16.38
C PHE A 65 -12.93 -4.47 -14.85
N LEU A 66 -14.01 -4.03 -14.20
CA LEU A 66 -14.15 -4.15 -12.75
C LEU A 66 -14.26 -5.62 -12.31
N HIS A 67 -14.99 -6.43 -13.07
CA HIS A 67 -15.06 -7.88 -12.88
C HIS A 67 -13.66 -8.51 -12.87
N ASP A 68 -12.88 -8.27 -13.92
CA ASP A 68 -11.56 -8.89 -14.10
C ASP A 68 -10.56 -8.40 -13.05
N LEU A 69 -10.62 -7.11 -12.70
CA LEU A 69 -9.83 -6.53 -11.63
C LEU A 69 -10.11 -7.23 -10.28
N MET A 70 -11.39 -7.37 -9.91
CA MET A 70 -11.78 -8.04 -8.65
C MET A 70 -11.39 -9.51 -8.64
N ALA A 71 -11.61 -10.22 -9.75
CA ALA A 71 -11.22 -11.62 -9.91
C ALA A 71 -9.70 -11.81 -9.77
N MET A 72 -8.91 -10.96 -10.43
CA MET A 72 -7.45 -11.00 -10.35
C MET A 72 -6.95 -10.73 -8.93
N HIS A 73 -7.51 -9.74 -8.23
CA HIS A 73 -7.16 -9.49 -6.83
C HIS A 73 -7.54 -10.65 -5.90
N TRP A 74 -8.72 -11.25 -6.11
CA TRP A 74 -9.14 -12.42 -5.35
C TRP A 74 -8.19 -13.60 -5.60
N LEU A 75 -7.82 -13.86 -6.85
CA LEU A 75 -6.84 -14.88 -7.23
C LEU A 75 -5.47 -14.62 -6.61
N MET A 76 -4.97 -13.38 -6.62
CA MET A 76 -3.70 -13.04 -5.97
C MET A 76 -3.75 -13.24 -4.45
N ALA A 77 -4.88 -12.92 -3.81
CA ALA A 77 -5.06 -13.11 -2.37
C ALA A 77 -5.21 -14.59 -1.98
N HIS A 78 -5.79 -15.40 -2.87
CA HIS A 78 -6.04 -16.83 -2.68
C HIS A 78 -4.97 -17.73 -3.31
N ASP A 79 -4.01 -17.16 -4.03
CA ASP A 79 -2.82 -17.87 -4.48
C ASP A 79 -1.97 -18.16 -3.24
N THR A 80 -2.30 -19.28 -2.59
CA THR A 80 -1.51 -19.89 -1.52
C THR A 80 -0.27 -20.57 -2.06
N GLY A 81 0.04 -20.41 -3.35
CA GLY A 81 1.38 -20.64 -3.85
C GLY A 81 2.29 -19.72 -3.08
N ALA A 82 2.80 -20.20 -1.94
CA ALA A 82 3.80 -19.57 -1.12
C ALA A 82 4.72 -18.82 -2.08
N ALA A 83 4.90 -17.51 -1.89
CA ALA A 83 6.08 -16.87 -2.42
C ALA A 83 7.19 -17.88 -2.10
N GLN A 84 7.76 -18.52 -3.13
CA GLN A 84 8.82 -19.49 -2.90
C GLN A 84 9.77 -18.74 -1.98
N PRO A 85 10.25 -19.35 -0.88
CA PRO A 85 11.24 -18.70 -0.01
C PRO A 85 12.56 -18.61 -0.80
N GLY A 86 12.52 -17.85 -1.88
CA GLY A 86 13.64 -17.36 -2.63
C GLY A 86 14.15 -16.19 -1.83
N VAL A 87 15.45 -16.21 -1.60
CA VAL A 87 16.22 -15.07 -1.12
C VAL A 87 15.78 -13.82 -1.88
N SER A 88 15.49 -12.72 -1.19
CA SER A 88 15.13 -11.45 -1.82
C SER A 88 16.23 -10.95 -2.78
N ASP A 89 15.88 -10.23 -3.83
CA ASP A 89 16.88 -9.69 -4.77
C ASP A 89 17.84 -8.70 -4.11
N ASP A 90 17.39 -8.02 -3.04
CA ASP A 90 18.17 -7.07 -2.25
C ASP A 90 18.89 -7.72 -1.05
N ALA A 91 18.93 -9.05 -0.99
CA ALA A 91 19.62 -9.77 0.08
C ALA A 91 21.16 -9.61 0.00
N PRO A 92 21.88 -9.67 1.13
CA PRO A 92 23.34 -9.50 1.16
C PRO A 92 24.12 -10.47 0.26
N GLU A 93 23.64 -11.70 0.11
CA GLU A 93 24.22 -12.72 -0.78
C GLU A 93 24.06 -12.41 -2.26
N ASN A 94 23.21 -11.45 -2.63
CA ASN A 94 22.98 -11.00 -3.99
C ASN A 94 23.73 -9.72 -4.34
N ILE A 95 24.59 -9.18 -3.47
CA ILE A 95 25.33 -7.95 -3.78
C ILE A 95 26.29 -8.20 -4.95
N TYR A 96 26.21 -7.34 -5.96
CA TYR A 96 27.15 -7.29 -7.09
C TYR A 96 28.30 -6.32 -6.79
N ALA A 97 27.99 -5.08 -6.40
CA ALA A 97 28.98 -4.06 -6.15
C ALA A 97 28.46 -2.98 -5.18
N GLN A 98 29.39 -2.22 -4.61
CA GLN A 98 29.10 -1.02 -3.83
C GLN A 98 29.81 0.17 -4.43
N VAL A 99 29.13 1.31 -4.50
CA VAL A 99 29.73 2.58 -4.91
C VAL A 99 30.07 3.38 -3.66
N LYS A 100 31.33 3.78 -3.54
CA LYS A 100 31.84 4.54 -2.41
C LYS A 100 32.26 5.94 -2.82
N VAL A 101 31.82 6.93 -2.06
CA VAL A 101 32.28 8.33 -2.16
C VAL A 101 32.93 8.67 -0.82
N ASP A 102 34.17 9.16 -0.85
CA ASP A 102 34.97 9.43 0.36
C ASP A 102 35.03 8.23 1.34
N GLY A 103 35.09 7.01 0.80
CA GLY A 103 35.13 5.77 1.58
C GLY A 103 33.79 5.35 2.20
N LYS A 104 32.71 6.10 2.00
CA LYS A 104 31.35 5.76 2.47
C LYS A 104 30.52 5.14 1.35
N VAL A 105 29.81 4.08 1.67
CA VAL A 105 28.89 3.42 0.72
C VAL A 105 27.68 4.32 0.49
N VAL A 106 27.51 4.76 -0.75
CA VAL A 106 26.38 5.62 -1.15
C VAL A 106 25.36 4.89 -2.01
N ALA A 107 25.77 3.80 -2.67
CA ALA A 107 24.89 2.89 -3.39
C ALA A 107 25.39 1.44 -3.29
N THR A 108 24.45 0.50 -3.22
CA THR A 108 24.66 -0.94 -3.28
C THR A 108 23.89 -1.48 -4.47
N LEU A 109 24.54 -2.25 -5.33
CA LEU A 109 23.96 -2.85 -6.51
C LEU A 109 23.92 -4.36 -6.35
N TYR A 110 22.87 -4.99 -6.86
CA TYR A 110 22.63 -6.41 -6.72
C TYR A 110 22.73 -7.13 -8.06
N ASN A 111 23.02 -8.43 -8.03
CA ASN A 111 23.19 -9.29 -9.20
C ASN A 111 21.96 -9.29 -10.12
N GLY A 112 20.75 -9.02 -9.61
CA GLY A 112 19.53 -8.87 -10.43
C GLY A 112 19.47 -7.57 -11.25
N GLY A 113 20.41 -6.65 -11.04
CA GLY A 113 20.45 -5.33 -11.65
C GLY A 113 19.82 -4.24 -10.78
N SER A 114 19.09 -4.57 -9.71
CA SER A 114 18.52 -3.59 -8.77
C SER A 114 19.60 -2.85 -7.97
N SER A 115 19.25 -1.70 -7.39
CA SER A 115 20.17 -0.93 -6.57
C SER A 115 19.44 -0.22 -5.43
N THR A 116 20.10 -0.15 -4.28
CA THR A 116 19.70 0.65 -3.12
C THR A 116 20.71 1.79 -2.96
N MET A 117 20.26 3.01 -2.69
CA MET A 117 21.17 4.16 -2.54
C MET A 117 20.63 5.18 -1.54
N THR A 118 21.50 6.09 -1.11
CA THR A 118 21.10 7.22 -0.26
C THR A 118 20.30 8.26 -1.05
N ASN A 119 19.43 9.01 -0.37
CA ASN A 119 18.66 10.09 -1.02
C ASN A 119 19.55 11.17 -1.66
N ALA A 120 20.69 11.47 -1.06
CA ALA A 120 21.66 12.41 -1.61
C ALA A 120 22.23 11.90 -2.94
N ALA A 121 22.67 10.63 -2.98
CA ALA A 121 23.16 9.99 -4.19
C ALA A 121 22.08 9.93 -5.28
N ALA A 122 20.84 9.58 -4.92
CA ALA A 122 19.71 9.58 -5.86
C ALA A 122 19.45 10.97 -6.46
N SER A 123 19.55 12.02 -5.64
CA SER A 123 19.38 13.40 -6.10
C SER A 123 20.49 13.84 -7.06
N GLU A 124 21.73 13.41 -6.85
CA GLU A 124 22.85 13.77 -7.74
C GLU A 124 22.88 12.97 -9.04
N ILE A 125 22.58 11.67 -8.99
CA ILE A 125 22.46 10.84 -10.19
C ILE A 125 21.34 11.38 -11.10
N GLY A 126 20.23 11.81 -10.50
CA GLY A 126 19.08 12.35 -11.20
C GLY A 126 18.39 11.32 -12.09
N LYS A 127 17.94 11.74 -13.28
CA LYS A 127 17.30 10.85 -14.25
C LYS A 127 18.37 10.03 -14.97
N LEU A 128 18.43 8.74 -14.65
CA LEU A 128 19.23 7.74 -15.37
C LEU A 128 18.26 6.73 -16.01
N GLU A 129 18.36 6.55 -17.33
CA GLU A 129 17.56 5.57 -18.07
C GLU A 129 18.44 4.36 -18.38
N ASP A 130 17.96 3.17 -18.01
CA ASP A 130 18.70 1.95 -18.31
C ASP A 130 18.73 1.70 -19.82
N PRO A 131 19.85 1.17 -20.34
CA PRO A 131 19.91 0.78 -21.74
C PRO A 131 18.93 -0.37 -22.00
N PRO A 132 18.21 -0.33 -23.13
CA PRO A 132 17.26 -1.38 -23.47
C PRO A 132 17.98 -2.72 -23.65
N GLY A 133 17.42 -3.78 -23.08
CA GLY A 133 17.93 -5.14 -23.22
C GLY A 133 19.04 -5.54 -22.25
N LEU A 134 19.52 -4.64 -21.38
CA LEU A 134 20.38 -5.04 -20.25
C LEU A 134 19.53 -5.57 -19.09
N SER A 135 20.05 -6.60 -18.43
CA SER A 135 19.45 -7.19 -17.22
C SER A 135 20.52 -7.89 -16.40
N GLY A 136 20.21 -8.24 -15.14
CA GLY A 136 21.11 -9.04 -14.32
C GLY A 136 22.46 -8.35 -14.04
N PRO A 137 23.57 -9.12 -13.94
CA PRO A 137 24.89 -8.58 -13.61
C PRO A 137 25.43 -7.54 -14.58
N ASP A 138 25.10 -7.64 -15.87
CA ASP A 138 25.52 -6.64 -16.85
C ASP A 138 24.85 -5.28 -16.59
N LEU A 139 23.56 -5.29 -16.23
CA LEU A 139 22.85 -4.08 -15.80
C LEU A 139 23.42 -3.53 -14.49
N ALA A 140 23.72 -4.41 -13.54
CA ALA A 140 24.34 -4.03 -12.27
C ALA A 140 25.70 -3.36 -12.50
N GLN A 141 26.52 -3.89 -13.41
CA GLN A 141 27.79 -3.30 -13.77
C GLN A 141 27.62 -1.93 -14.42
N TRP A 142 26.76 -1.83 -15.44
CA TRP A 142 26.51 -0.58 -16.13
C TRP A 142 26.05 0.53 -15.16
N ARG A 143 25.13 0.20 -14.24
CA ARG A 143 24.69 1.14 -13.20
C ARG A 143 25.81 1.51 -12.24
N ALA A 144 26.64 0.55 -11.82
CA ALA A 144 27.75 0.82 -10.91
C ALA A 144 28.73 1.83 -11.52
N ASP A 145 29.07 1.64 -12.79
CA ASP A 145 29.96 2.52 -13.54
C ASP A 145 29.34 3.93 -13.68
N GLN A 146 28.05 4.01 -14.04
CA GLN A 146 27.32 5.29 -14.15
C GLN A 146 27.18 6.03 -12.81
N TYR A 147 26.95 5.32 -11.73
CA TYR A 147 26.85 5.91 -10.39
C TYR A 147 28.21 6.44 -9.93
N ALA A 148 29.28 5.67 -10.12
CA ALA A 148 30.63 6.12 -9.77
C ALA A 148 31.05 7.36 -10.59
N GLU A 149 30.77 7.37 -11.89
CA GLU A 149 31.06 8.50 -12.79
C GLU A 149 30.35 9.79 -12.33
N ARG A 150 29.05 9.70 -12.00
CA ARG A 150 28.23 10.86 -11.64
C ARG A 150 28.49 11.37 -10.23
N LEU A 151 28.79 10.46 -9.30
CA LEU A 151 29.02 10.79 -7.89
C LEU A 151 30.49 11.07 -7.56
N GLY A 152 31.39 10.91 -8.53
CA GLY A 152 32.85 10.99 -8.30
C GLY A 152 33.36 9.91 -7.34
N GLY A 153 32.70 8.74 -7.35
CA GLY A 153 32.99 7.62 -6.45
C GLY A 153 33.85 6.53 -7.07
N THR A 154 34.06 5.46 -6.32
CA THR A 154 34.71 4.22 -6.78
C THR A 154 33.77 3.03 -6.66
N VAL A 155 33.85 2.11 -7.63
CA VAL A 155 33.11 0.84 -7.60
C VAL A 155 33.96 -0.22 -6.89
N GLU A 156 33.39 -0.84 -5.86
CA GLU A 156 33.96 -1.98 -5.16
C GLU A 156 33.10 -3.21 -5.43
N LYS A 157 33.63 -4.16 -6.22
CA LYS A 157 32.94 -5.40 -6.57
C LYS A 157 32.90 -6.34 -5.37
N ALA A 158 31.74 -6.91 -5.09
CA ALA A 158 31.54 -7.80 -3.96
C ALA A 158 32.03 -9.23 -4.27
N PRO A 159 32.41 -10.03 -3.25
CA PRO A 159 32.77 -11.44 -3.43
C PRO A 159 31.59 -12.31 -3.91
N THR A 160 30.37 -11.82 -3.73
CA THR A 160 29.11 -12.43 -4.16
C THR A 160 28.72 -12.06 -5.60
N ALA A 161 29.53 -11.25 -6.28
CA ALA A 161 29.26 -10.84 -7.66
C ALA A 161 29.37 -12.03 -8.61
N ILE A 162 28.31 -12.30 -9.35
CA ILE A 162 28.27 -13.34 -10.38
C ILE A 162 28.38 -12.75 -11.79
N THR A 163 28.74 -13.57 -12.77
CA THR A 163 28.74 -13.16 -14.18
C THR A 163 27.35 -13.25 -14.80
N GLN A 164 27.13 -12.56 -15.93
CA GLN A 164 25.87 -12.68 -16.68
C GLN A 164 25.53 -14.12 -17.04
N SER A 165 26.53 -14.93 -17.38
CA SER A 165 26.37 -16.35 -17.71
C SER A 165 26.02 -17.24 -16.51
N GLN A 166 26.32 -16.81 -15.29
CA GLN A 166 25.95 -17.49 -14.05
C GLN A 166 24.58 -17.03 -13.54
N TRP A 167 24.09 -15.89 -14.02
CA TRP A 167 22.81 -15.35 -13.60
C TRP A 167 21.66 -15.99 -14.36
N THR A 168 20.69 -16.47 -13.59
CA THR A 168 19.41 -16.94 -14.11
C THR A 168 18.35 -15.92 -13.72
N PRO A 169 17.59 -15.36 -14.68
CA PRO A 169 16.44 -14.53 -14.37
C PRO A 169 15.51 -15.30 -13.43
N ARG A 170 15.09 -14.66 -12.35
CA ARG A 170 14.03 -15.25 -11.54
C ARG A 170 12.77 -15.32 -12.37
N GLU A 171 12.05 -16.43 -12.29
CA GLU A 171 10.72 -16.54 -12.86
C GLU A 171 9.82 -15.51 -12.17
N GLY A 172 9.63 -14.36 -12.80
CA GLY A 172 8.55 -13.46 -12.45
C GLY A 172 7.25 -14.22 -12.70
N ARG A 173 6.36 -14.28 -11.70
CA ARG A 173 5.00 -14.77 -11.92
C ARG A 173 4.32 -13.81 -12.90
N SER A 174 4.42 -14.11 -14.18
CA SER A 174 3.56 -13.52 -15.20
C SER A 174 2.24 -14.28 -15.11
N THR A 175 1.42 -13.97 -14.10
CA THR A 175 0.13 -14.63 -13.96
C THR A 175 -0.82 -14.01 -14.98
N THR A 176 -0.71 -14.47 -16.23
CA THR A 176 -1.75 -14.24 -17.24
C THR A 176 -2.87 -15.21 -16.92
N TYR A 177 -3.93 -14.71 -16.30
CA TYR A 177 -5.11 -15.50 -16.01
C TYR A 177 -5.96 -15.66 -17.26
N SER A 178 -6.44 -16.88 -17.52
CA SER A 178 -7.41 -17.12 -18.59
C SER A 178 -8.76 -16.49 -18.22
N ARG A 179 -9.63 -16.26 -19.22
CA ARG A 179 -10.98 -15.74 -18.98
C ARG A 179 -11.77 -16.66 -18.05
N GLU A 180 -11.65 -17.97 -18.24
CA GLU A 180 -12.29 -18.98 -17.40
C GLU A 180 -11.79 -18.92 -15.96
N GLN A 181 -10.50 -18.65 -15.74
CA GLN A 181 -9.94 -18.48 -14.40
C GLN A 181 -10.48 -17.24 -13.70
N LEU A 182 -10.58 -16.12 -14.42
CA LEU A 182 -11.15 -14.88 -13.88
C LEU A 182 -12.64 -15.03 -13.56
N ASP A 183 -13.42 -15.62 -14.46
CA ASP A 183 -14.84 -15.85 -14.23
C ASP A 183 -15.06 -16.80 -13.03
N ALA A 184 -14.29 -17.89 -12.94
CA ALA A 184 -14.37 -18.81 -11.80
C ALA A 184 -13.99 -18.14 -10.47
N ALA A 185 -12.95 -17.29 -10.47
CA ALA A 185 -12.52 -16.54 -9.30
C ALA A 185 -13.58 -15.53 -8.84
N PHE A 186 -14.20 -14.81 -9.78
CA PHE A 186 -15.27 -13.88 -9.46
C PHE A 186 -16.48 -14.59 -8.84
N GLN A 187 -16.86 -15.74 -9.38
CA GLN A 187 -17.94 -16.56 -8.80
C GLN A 187 -17.58 -17.07 -7.41
N ALA A 188 -16.34 -17.51 -7.20
CA ALA A 188 -15.86 -17.96 -5.90
C ALA A 188 -15.91 -16.82 -4.86
N MET A 189 -15.47 -15.62 -5.25
CA MET A 189 -15.52 -14.41 -4.42
C MET A 189 -16.96 -14.07 -3.98
N LEU A 190 -17.93 -14.11 -4.91
CA LEU A 190 -19.34 -13.85 -4.58
C LEU A 190 -19.90 -14.90 -3.62
N ALA A 191 -19.58 -16.19 -3.85
CA ALA A 191 -20.03 -17.27 -3.00
C ALA A 191 -19.43 -17.17 -1.58
N GLU A 192 -18.17 -16.77 -1.46
CA GLU A 192 -17.51 -16.52 -0.17
C GLU A 192 -18.14 -15.35 0.57
N GLY A 193 -18.38 -14.22 -0.11
CA GLY A 193 -19.05 -13.06 0.46
C GLY A 193 -20.44 -13.40 1.02
N GLN A 194 -21.24 -14.17 0.26
CA GLN A 194 -22.55 -14.63 0.70
C GLN A 194 -22.47 -15.51 1.96
N ARG A 195 -21.50 -16.43 2.02
CA ARG A 195 -21.26 -17.27 3.20
C ARG A 195 -20.86 -16.43 4.41
N ALA A 196 -19.98 -15.45 4.23
CA ALA A 196 -19.54 -14.56 5.30
C ALA A 196 -20.72 -13.75 5.87
N THR A 197 -21.57 -13.18 5.01
CA THR A 197 -22.78 -12.46 5.44
C THR A 197 -23.76 -13.39 6.18
N ALA A 198 -24.00 -14.59 5.67
CA ALA A 198 -24.89 -15.57 6.33
C ALA A 198 -24.38 -15.95 7.72
N GLN A 199 -23.06 -16.15 7.88
CA GLN A 199 -22.44 -16.43 9.18
C GLN A 199 -22.57 -15.24 10.14
N GLN A 200 -22.40 -14.01 9.67
CA GLN A 200 -22.58 -12.80 10.49
C GLN A 200 -24.03 -12.65 10.96
N GLN A 201 -25.01 -12.88 10.07
CA GLN A 201 -26.42 -12.86 10.44
C GLN A 201 -26.76 -13.94 11.46
N ALA A 202 -26.25 -15.16 11.29
CA ALA A 202 -26.44 -16.25 12.24
C ALA A 202 -25.85 -15.91 13.62
N ARG A 203 -24.66 -15.29 13.67
CA ARG A 203 -24.05 -14.81 14.92
C ARG A 203 -24.89 -13.71 15.58
N TYR A 204 -25.42 -12.78 14.79
CA TYR A 204 -26.27 -11.70 15.31
C TYR A 204 -27.56 -12.26 15.90
N LEU A 205 -28.24 -13.18 15.21
CA LEU A 205 -29.44 -13.85 15.70
C LEU A 205 -29.17 -14.70 16.95
N ALA A 206 -28.06 -15.44 16.98
CA ALA A 206 -27.66 -16.22 18.15
C ALA A 206 -27.40 -15.33 19.38
N SER A 207 -26.72 -14.19 19.20
CA SER A 207 -26.48 -13.23 20.28
C SER A 207 -27.77 -12.59 20.81
N ARG A 208 -28.76 -12.34 19.94
CA ARG A 208 -30.08 -11.84 20.33
C ARG A 208 -30.90 -12.90 21.08
N ALA A 209 -30.79 -14.17 20.70
CA ALA A 209 -31.48 -15.26 21.38
C ALA A 209 -30.95 -15.45 22.82
N GLN A 210 -29.63 -15.37 23.05
CA GLN A 210 -29.05 -15.49 24.40
C GLN A 210 -29.40 -14.34 25.34
N ALA A 211 -29.60 -13.12 24.82
CA ALA A 211 -30.01 -11.97 25.64
C ALA A 211 -31.50 -12.03 26.08
N GLY A 212 -32.33 -12.86 25.43
CA GLY A 212 -33.75 -12.99 25.72
C GLY A 212 -34.11 -14.11 26.71
N THR A 213 -33.21 -15.05 26.99
CA THR A 213 -33.50 -16.24 27.82
C THR A 213 -33.17 -16.08 29.30
N SER A 214 -32.72 -14.89 29.75
CA SER A 214 -32.35 -14.64 31.15
C SER A 214 -33.48 -14.04 32.02
N ALA A 215 -34.69 -13.88 31.49
CA ALA A 215 -35.77 -13.14 32.15
C ALA A 215 -36.93 -13.99 32.67
N ASP A 216 -36.77 -15.32 32.81
CA ASP A 216 -37.84 -16.15 33.35
C ASP A 216 -37.29 -17.28 34.23
N LEU A 217 -37.13 -16.99 35.51
CA LEU A 217 -37.06 -17.95 36.63
C LEU A 217 -37.15 -17.12 37.93
N SER A 218 -38.35 -16.84 38.42
CA SER A 218 -38.72 -16.73 39.85
C SER A 218 -40.19 -16.31 39.98
N ALA A 219 -41.07 -17.30 40.17
CA ALA A 219 -42.38 -17.12 40.80
C ALA A 219 -42.39 -17.92 42.10
#